data_AF-A0A8S0Z484-F1
#
_entry.id   AF-A0A8S0Z484-F1
#
_cell.length_a   1.000
_cell.length_b   1.000
_cell.length_c   1.000
_cell.angle_alpha   90.00
_cell.angle_beta   90.00
_cell.angle_gamma   90.00
#
_symmetry.space_group_name_H-M   'P 1'
#
loop_
_entity.id
_entity.type
_entity.pdbx_description
1 polymer ?
#
loop_
_entity_poly.entity_id
_entity_poly.type
_entity_poly.pdbx_seq_one_letter_code
_entity_poly.pdbx_strand_id
1 'polypeptide(L)'
;MNTGHRRTRVLLYAMHVQDILISWQEDLKGCALIFYRAVGSLNQAALFGKPSPLRKEDPRVRMIPFPTRKPSFKEVKRVHQTLASIEVYDSMESFQKALLALPSKLPPKTGSDTSIEKRKKEKKSKVIDRAKSRERAPRELPTHPTQAISSEDEGPCYIDSETPVGWIKTLSEQSSKGIITNSRKDLIIDINDTEIVMSDSEVEEEGKEVQKKEVRRKKKNKVEEKLVENKGPKKIHPNVKKMWKAIADKENNTLETILEAMECDLESACNTQDPSDGNTALHKAAIAAKPDMVTQILSAGGDPCIKNNQLQTPYAASPHHETRIAFRLFQAQNPEKYNYSKSQIPGPITTEQLEQEKEKKAQQKRAKRQREKERQIDKLKANAFTQLTDAEKRKSPEDRCFLCGSQLPKVPFEYDDCKFCKIPCLHSHRNIRPLNKSVE
;
A
#
# COMPACT_ATOMS: atom_id res chain seq x y z
N MET A 1 -26.67 -0.86 5.02
CA MET A 1 -26.17 -0.66 6.40
C MET A 1 -24.69 -0.22 6.51
N ASN A 2 -23.84 -0.33 5.48
CA ASN A 2 -22.41 0.04 5.57
C ASN A 2 -22.08 1.54 5.41
N THR A 3 -23.03 2.37 4.98
CA THR A 3 -22.81 3.81 4.76
C THR A 3 -22.82 4.62 6.07
N GLY A 4 -23.57 4.19 7.09
CA GLY A 4 -23.62 4.83 8.41
C GLY A 4 -22.28 4.75 9.15
N HIS A 5 -21.70 3.56 9.25
CA HIS A 5 -20.42 3.34 9.92
C HIS A 5 -19.27 4.15 9.32
N ARG A 6 -19.23 4.29 7.99
CA ARG A 6 -18.21 5.10 7.31
C ARG A 6 -18.37 6.58 7.65
N ARG A 7 -19.60 7.10 7.68
CA ARG A 7 -19.89 8.50 8.05
C ARG A 7 -19.52 8.78 9.51
N THR A 8 -19.91 7.91 10.45
CA THR A 8 -19.55 8.06 11.87
C THR A 8 -18.03 8.05 12.09
N ARG A 9 -17.31 7.14 11.45
CA ARG A 9 -15.84 7.06 11.56
C ARG A 9 -15.15 8.30 11.00
N VAL A 10 -15.66 8.85 9.91
CA VAL A 10 -15.14 10.08 9.29
C VAL A 10 -15.34 11.29 10.21
N LEU A 11 -16.51 11.41 10.84
CA LEU A 11 -16.81 12.50 11.78
C LEU A 11 -15.91 12.43 13.02
N LEU A 12 -15.80 11.24 13.63
CA LEU A 12 -14.91 11.02 14.78
C LEU A 12 -13.44 11.33 14.43
N TYR A 13 -13.01 10.97 13.22
CA TYR A 13 -11.67 11.29 12.74
C TYR A 13 -11.46 12.81 12.62
N ALA A 14 -12.42 13.54 12.05
CA ALA A 14 -12.32 14.99 11.91
C ALA A 14 -12.27 15.70 13.26
N MET A 15 -13.13 15.31 14.22
CA MET A 15 -13.13 15.87 15.57
C MET A 15 -11.78 15.63 16.28
N HIS A 16 -11.28 14.40 16.23
CA HIS A 16 -9.99 14.07 16.86
C HIS A 16 -8.81 14.85 16.24
N VAL A 17 -8.83 15.10 14.93
CA VAL A 17 -7.80 15.95 14.29
C VAL A 17 -7.91 17.40 14.78
N GLN A 18 -9.11 17.94 14.91
CA GLN A 18 -9.33 19.30 15.40
C GLN A 18 -8.91 19.46 16.86
N ASP A 19 -9.21 18.49 17.72
CA ASP A 19 -8.79 18.49 19.13
C ASP A 19 -7.25 18.55 19.27
N ILE A 20 -6.53 17.78 18.44
CA ILE A 20 -5.06 17.82 18.38
C ILE A 20 -4.56 19.19 17.91
N LEU A 21 -5.14 19.75 16.84
CA LEU A 21 -4.74 21.07 16.36
C LEU A 21 -4.97 22.17 17.41
N ILE A 22 -6.04 22.09 18.18
CA ILE A 22 -6.31 23.01 19.29
C ILE A 22 -5.23 22.87 20.38
N SER A 23 -4.88 21.63 20.77
CA SER A 23 -3.79 21.40 21.72
C SER A 23 -2.42 21.92 21.27
N TRP A 24 -2.20 22.02 19.94
CA TRP A 24 -0.96 22.52 19.36
C TRP A 24 -1.02 24.01 19.00
N GLN A 25 -2.07 24.73 19.41
CA GLN A 25 -2.28 26.12 18.99
C GLN A 25 -1.08 27.03 19.31
N GLU A 26 -0.43 26.83 20.45
CA GLU A 26 0.77 27.59 20.85
C GLU A 26 1.99 27.22 19.99
N ASP A 27 2.22 25.93 19.78
CA ASP A 27 3.31 25.43 18.92
C ASP A 27 3.16 25.91 17.47
N LEU A 28 1.93 25.91 16.95
CA LEU A 28 1.61 26.37 15.60
C LEU A 28 1.83 27.88 15.41
N LYS A 29 1.70 28.68 16.48
CA LYS A 29 2.06 30.11 16.43
C LYS A 29 3.58 30.28 16.30
N GLY A 30 4.38 29.44 16.97
CA GLY A 30 5.84 29.47 16.89
C GLY A 30 6.43 28.95 15.57
N CYS A 31 5.64 28.27 14.74
CA CYS A 31 6.12 27.69 13.48
C CYS A 31 6.31 28.77 12.40
N ALA A 32 7.48 28.76 11.76
CA ALA A 32 7.78 29.59 10.59
C ALA A 32 7.05 29.10 9.32
N LEU A 33 6.96 27.78 9.14
CA LEU A 33 6.29 27.12 8.02
C LEU A 33 5.52 25.89 8.50
N ILE A 34 4.34 25.66 7.92
CA ILE A 34 3.45 24.55 8.23
C ILE A 34 3.17 23.81 6.93
N PHE A 35 3.75 22.62 6.81
CA PHE A 35 3.56 21.77 5.62
C PHE A 35 2.42 20.77 5.84
N TYR A 36 1.48 20.68 4.90
CA TYR A 36 0.37 19.75 4.98
C TYR A 36 0.12 18.97 3.69
N ARG A 37 -0.57 17.83 3.85
CA ARG A 37 -1.15 17.05 2.75
C ARG A 37 -2.54 16.59 3.13
N ALA A 38 -3.55 17.14 2.46
CA ALA A 38 -4.94 16.70 2.59
C ALA A 38 -5.59 16.59 1.20
N VAL A 39 -5.81 15.34 0.76
CA VAL A 39 -6.47 15.05 -0.53
C VAL A 39 -7.97 15.01 -0.32
N GLY A 40 -8.72 15.79 -1.09
CA GLY A 40 -10.19 15.83 -1.08
C GLY A 40 -10.77 16.78 -0.03
N SER A 41 -11.99 17.23 -0.29
CA SER A 41 -12.72 18.23 0.52
C SER A 41 -12.86 17.83 1.98
N LEU A 42 -13.13 16.54 2.24
CA LEU A 42 -13.33 16.03 3.60
C LEU A 42 -12.08 16.13 4.48
N ASN A 43 -10.91 15.79 3.96
CA ASN A 43 -9.66 15.86 4.72
C ASN A 43 -9.22 17.32 4.90
N GLN A 44 -9.52 18.19 3.93
CA GLN A 44 -9.29 19.63 4.08
C GLN A 44 -10.21 20.22 5.14
N ALA A 45 -11.48 19.79 5.22
CA ALA A 45 -12.39 20.20 6.27
C ALA A 45 -11.94 19.76 7.66
N ALA A 46 -11.25 18.61 7.80
CA ALA A 46 -10.67 18.20 9.08
C ALA A 46 -9.52 19.11 9.56
N LEU A 47 -8.75 19.70 8.64
CA LEU A 47 -7.62 20.59 8.98
C LEU A 47 -8.03 22.06 9.10
N PHE A 48 -8.93 22.53 8.24
CA PHE A 48 -9.29 23.96 8.11
C PHE A 48 -10.74 24.27 8.48
N GLY A 49 -11.55 23.24 8.79
CA GLY A 49 -12.92 23.44 9.25
C GLY A 49 -12.96 24.01 10.66
N LYS A 50 -13.97 24.84 10.95
CA LYS A 50 -14.24 25.34 12.31
C LYS A 50 -14.44 24.14 13.26
N PRO A 51 -13.86 24.12 14.48
CA PRO A 51 -13.14 25.16 15.22
C PRO A 51 -11.59 25.16 15.05
N SER A 52 -11.03 24.68 13.95
CA SER A 52 -9.57 24.59 13.77
C SER A 52 -8.86 25.95 13.92
N PRO A 53 -7.72 26.02 14.62
CA PRO A 53 -6.90 27.23 14.73
C PRO A 53 -6.13 27.57 13.44
N LEU A 54 -6.08 26.65 12.46
CA LEU A 54 -5.39 26.85 11.19
C LEU A 54 -6.33 27.38 10.11
N ARG A 55 -5.90 28.43 9.41
CA ARG A 55 -6.60 29.01 8.26
C ARG A 55 -5.89 28.62 6.97
N LYS A 56 -6.65 28.43 5.90
CA LYS A 56 -6.10 28.07 4.58
C LYS A 56 -5.35 29.25 3.94
N GLU A 57 -5.75 30.46 4.31
CA GLU A 57 -5.20 31.73 3.82
C GLU A 57 -3.91 32.14 4.55
N ASP A 58 -3.47 31.38 5.56
CA ASP A 58 -2.22 31.66 6.27
C ASP A 58 -1.02 31.37 5.34
N PRO A 59 -0.13 32.36 5.05
CA PRO A 59 1.00 32.18 4.14
C PRO A 59 2.05 31.17 4.63
N ARG A 60 2.03 30.84 5.93
CA ARG A 60 2.89 29.80 6.52
C ARG A 60 2.42 28.41 6.13
N VAL A 61 1.15 28.25 5.79
CA VAL A 61 0.54 26.96 5.44
C VAL A 61 0.80 26.65 3.97
N ARG A 62 1.62 25.63 3.71
CA ARG A 62 2.03 25.23 2.35
C ARG A 62 1.76 23.75 2.11
N MET A 63 1.41 23.43 0.87
CA MET A 63 1.31 22.02 0.46
C MET A 63 2.69 21.40 0.27
N ILE A 64 2.82 20.12 0.62
CA ILE A 64 4.05 19.37 0.36
C ILE A 64 4.25 19.25 -1.17
N PRO A 65 5.38 19.72 -1.72
CA PRO A 65 5.61 19.86 -3.17
C PRO A 65 6.01 18.55 -3.87
N PHE A 66 5.93 17.41 -3.19
CA PHE A 66 6.29 16.10 -3.74
C PHE A 66 5.34 15.00 -3.25
N PRO A 67 5.30 13.84 -3.93
CA PRO A 67 4.40 12.74 -3.55
C PRO A 67 4.68 12.20 -2.14
N THR A 68 3.61 12.08 -1.36
CA THR A 68 3.62 11.49 -0.01
C THR A 68 3.02 10.09 0.00
N ARG A 69 3.55 9.20 0.82
CA ARG A 69 3.04 7.84 1.04
C ARG A 69 1.94 7.83 2.11
N LYS A 70 1.54 6.62 2.52
CA LYS A 70 0.59 6.41 3.62
C LYS A 70 1.05 7.18 4.88
N PRO A 71 0.15 7.96 5.52
CA PRO A 71 0.49 8.75 6.70
C PRO A 71 0.96 7.82 7.83
N SER A 72 2.24 7.91 8.16
CA SER A 72 2.90 7.16 9.22
C SER A 72 4.05 7.99 9.78
N PHE A 73 4.48 7.73 11.01
CA PHE A 73 5.60 8.47 11.62
C PHE A 73 6.89 8.38 10.77
N LYS A 74 7.14 7.23 10.14
CA LYS A 74 8.28 7.05 9.21
C LYS A 74 8.18 7.98 8.00
N GLU A 75 6.97 8.17 7.48
CA GLU A 75 6.73 9.07 6.35
C GLU A 75 6.88 10.53 6.76
N VAL A 76 6.37 10.93 7.93
CA VAL A 76 6.57 12.29 8.46
C VAL A 76 8.07 12.59 8.62
N LYS A 77 8.84 11.65 9.18
CA LYS A 77 10.29 11.80 9.31
C LYS A 77 10.99 11.95 7.95
N ARG A 78 10.59 11.16 6.95
CA ARG A 78 11.12 11.26 5.58
C ARG A 78 10.82 12.62 4.95
N VAL A 79 9.55 13.05 5.01
CA VAL A 79 9.11 14.35 4.47
C VAL A 79 9.88 15.49 5.13
N HIS A 80 10.01 15.48 6.46
CA HIS A 80 10.79 16.47 7.19
C HIS A 80 12.25 16.49 6.75
N GLN A 81 12.89 15.32 6.63
CA GLN A 81 14.28 15.22 6.18
C GLN A 81 14.47 15.80 4.78
N THR A 82 13.56 15.48 3.84
CA THR A 82 13.61 16.01 2.47
C THR A 82 13.40 17.53 2.43
N LEU A 83 12.47 18.08 3.22
CA LEU A 83 12.23 19.53 3.27
C LEU A 83 13.36 20.29 3.98
N ALA A 84 14.07 19.64 4.90
CA ALA A 84 15.18 20.22 5.65
C ALA A 84 16.56 19.95 5.04
N SER A 85 16.64 19.24 3.91
CA SER A 85 17.89 18.95 3.21
C SER A 85 18.05 19.86 1.99
N ILE A 86 19.29 20.27 1.75
CA ILE A 86 19.70 20.93 0.51
C ILE A 86 20.26 19.85 -0.41
N GLU A 87 19.78 19.79 -1.64
CA GLU A 87 20.24 18.89 -2.68
C GLU A 87 20.67 19.73 -3.88
N VAL A 88 21.89 19.50 -4.38
CA VAL A 88 22.44 20.19 -5.55
C VAL A 88 22.25 19.30 -6.77
N TYR A 89 21.76 19.90 -7.84
CA TYR A 89 21.43 19.22 -9.09
C TYR A 89 22.13 19.92 -10.25
N ASP A 90 22.78 19.15 -11.11
CA ASP A 90 23.53 19.70 -12.26
C ASP A 90 22.59 20.23 -13.37
N SER A 91 21.34 19.76 -13.40
CA SER A 91 20.33 20.18 -14.38
C SER A 91 18.90 20.14 -13.81
N MET A 92 17.99 20.98 -14.34
CA MET A 92 16.59 20.98 -13.92
C MET A 92 15.86 19.66 -14.18
N GLU A 93 16.22 18.93 -15.24
CA GLU A 93 15.66 17.60 -15.49
C GLU A 93 16.05 16.59 -14.40
N SER A 94 17.30 16.67 -13.90
CA SER A 94 17.78 15.78 -12.83
C SER A 94 17.03 16.03 -11.52
N PHE A 95 16.72 17.30 -11.23
CA PHE A 95 15.87 17.70 -10.11
C PHE A 95 14.45 17.14 -10.21
N GLN A 96 13.79 17.29 -11.37
CA GLN A 96 12.44 16.75 -11.58
C GLN A 96 12.40 15.22 -11.47
N LYS A 97 13.40 14.54 -12.05
CA LYS A 97 13.55 13.09 -11.93
C LYS A 97 13.73 12.67 -10.47
N ALA A 98 14.55 13.38 -9.69
CA ALA A 98 14.78 13.07 -8.28
C ALA A 98 13.53 13.30 -7.41
N LEU A 99 12.78 14.39 -7.61
CA LEU A 99 11.50 14.63 -6.93
C LEU A 99 10.48 13.50 -7.18
N LEU A 100 10.47 12.93 -8.38
CA LEU A 100 9.60 11.81 -8.75
C LEU A 100 10.15 10.42 -8.36
N ALA A 101 11.48 10.29 -8.22
CA ALA A 101 12.23 9.07 -7.90
C ALA A 101 12.53 8.87 -6.39
N LEU A 102 12.20 9.87 -5.56
CA LEU A 102 12.25 9.76 -4.10
C LEU A 102 11.41 8.63 -3.44
N PRO A 103 10.51 7.85 -4.11
CA PRO A 103 9.93 6.69 -3.46
C PRO A 103 10.87 5.47 -3.36
N SER A 104 12.12 5.50 -3.81
CA SER A 104 13.01 4.35 -3.68
C SER A 104 14.47 4.70 -3.36
N LYS A 105 14.83 4.48 -2.09
CA LYS A 105 16.20 4.38 -1.53
C LYS A 105 16.96 5.71 -1.45
N LEU A 106 17.46 6.00 -0.25
CA LEU A 106 18.56 6.94 -0.04
C LEU A 106 19.79 6.43 -0.81
N PRO A 107 20.49 7.28 -1.59
CA PRO A 107 21.78 6.91 -2.15
C PRO A 107 22.82 6.75 -1.02
N PRO A 108 23.76 5.79 -1.12
CA PRO A 108 24.88 5.70 -0.19
C PRO A 108 25.81 6.90 -0.42
N LYS A 109 26.34 7.46 0.67
CA LYS A 109 27.38 8.50 0.62
C LYS A 109 28.56 7.98 -0.22
N THR A 110 28.89 8.68 -1.28
CA THR A 110 30.09 8.48 -2.09
C THR A 110 31.30 8.98 -1.31
N GLY A 111 32.11 8.05 -0.83
CA GLY A 111 33.51 8.28 -0.51
C GLY A 111 34.36 7.66 -1.63
N SER A 112 35.29 8.45 -2.14
CA SER A 112 36.23 8.13 -3.20
C SER A 112 37.24 7.03 -2.83
N ASP A 113 37.71 6.36 -3.88
CA ASP A 113 38.98 5.63 -4.06
C ASP A 113 39.34 4.43 -3.18
N THR A 114 39.35 3.23 -3.79
CA THR A 114 40.56 2.68 -4.44
C THR A 114 40.31 1.27 -4.99
N SER A 115 40.98 0.98 -6.10
CA SER A 115 41.08 -0.29 -6.82
C SER A 115 41.33 -1.51 -5.93
N ILE A 116 40.73 -2.66 -6.28
CA ILE A 116 41.37 -4.00 -6.28
C ILE A 116 40.50 -4.98 -7.10
N GLU A 117 41.20 -5.79 -7.88
CA GLU A 117 40.70 -6.75 -8.86
C GLU A 117 39.91 -7.95 -8.28
N LYS A 118 39.16 -8.55 -9.22
CA LYS A 118 38.29 -9.74 -9.15
C LYS A 118 38.86 -10.93 -8.36
N ARG A 119 37.97 -11.63 -7.65
CA ARG A 119 37.86 -13.11 -7.71
C ARG A 119 36.45 -13.60 -7.31
N LYS A 120 35.80 -14.31 -8.23
CA LYS A 120 34.55 -15.06 -8.02
C LYS A 120 34.74 -16.10 -6.91
N LYS A 121 33.85 -16.09 -5.91
CA LYS A 121 33.57 -17.25 -5.05
C LYS A 121 32.06 -17.41 -4.90
N GLU A 122 31.55 -18.49 -5.48
CA GLU A 122 30.20 -19.00 -5.22
C GLU A 122 30.02 -19.27 -3.73
N LYS A 123 28.93 -18.77 -3.14
CA LYS A 123 28.48 -19.17 -1.81
C LYS A 123 27.00 -19.54 -1.86
N LYS A 124 26.74 -20.83 -1.64
CA LYS A 124 25.43 -21.41 -1.34
C LYS A 124 24.76 -20.60 -0.23
N SER A 125 23.52 -20.18 -0.47
CA SER A 125 22.67 -19.51 0.51
C SER A 125 22.35 -20.46 1.66
N LYS A 126 22.90 -20.20 2.85
CA LYS A 126 22.32 -20.75 4.08
C LYS A 126 21.06 -19.96 4.41
N VAL A 127 19.95 -20.68 4.59
CA VAL A 127 18.69 -20.17 5.12
C VAL A 127 18.96 -19.50 6.46
N ILE A 128 18.70 -18.18 6.53
CA ILE A 128 18.79 -17.42 7.78
C ILE A 128 17.47 -17.60 8.50
N ASP A 129 17.49 -18.42 9.55
CA ASP A 129 16.37 -18.62 10.45
C ASP A 129 16.19 -17.38 11.33
N ARG A 130 15.09 -16.63 11.09
CA ARG A 130 14.83 -15.28 11.63
C ARG A 130 14.28 -15.29 13.07
N ALA A 131 14.48 -16.38 13.81
CA ALA A 131 13.80 -16.65 15.08
C ALA A 131 14.69 -16.62 16.35
N LYS A 132 15.92 -16.11 16.30
CA LYS A 132 16.72 -15.88 17.52
C LYS A 132 17.01 -14.39 17.76
N SER A 133 16.54 -13.90 18.91
CA SER A 133 16.88 -12.59 19.48
C SER A 133 18.37 -12.55 19.80
N ARG A 134 19.10 -11.53 19.31
CA ARG A 134 20.44 -11.19 19.79
C ARG A 134 20.33 -9.92 20.66
N GLU A 135 20.83 -10.01 21.89
CA GLU A 135 21.09 -8.87 22.76
C GLU A 135 22.09 -7.91 22.10
N ARG A 136 21.85 -6.60 22.22
CA ARG A 136 22.81 -5.57 21.83
C ARG A 136 23.64 -5.20 23.04
N ALA A 137 24.97 -5.30 22.91
CA ALA A 137 25.91 -4.69 23.82
C ALA A 137 25.84 -3.14 23.72
N PRO A 138 26.01 -2.39 24.82
CA PRO A 138 26.03 -0.93 24.80
C PRO A 138 27.30 -0.42 24.13
N ARG A 139 27.19 0.65 23.34
CA ARG A 139 28.32 1.34 22.71
C ARG A 139 28.43 2.71 23.38
N GLU A 140 29.55 2.98 24.05
CA GLU A 140 29.80 4.25 24.72
C GLU A 140 30.08 5.39 23.72
N LEU A 141 29.70 6.61 24.12
CA LEU A 141 29.89 7.85 23.38
C LEU A 141 31.22 8.51 23.79
N PRO A 142 32.06 8.96 22.85
CA PRO A 142 33.22 9.78 23.18
C PRO A 142 32.82 11.20 23.60
N THR A 143 33.49 11.65 24.66
CA THR A 143 33.45 12.96 25.29
C THR A 143 34.51 13.91 24.69
N HIS A 144 34.12 15.19 24.54
CA HIS A 144 34.95 16.42 24.46
C HIS A 144 35.61 16.89 23.13
N PRO A 145 35.91 18.22 23.00
CA PRO A 145 35.67 19.03 21.81
C PRO A 145 36.94 19.63 21.17
N THR A 146 36.88 20.00 19.89
CA THR A 146 37.93 20.79 19.21
C THR A 146 37.27 21.59 18.08
N GLN A 147 36.95 22.86 18.33
CA GLN A 147 37.69 24.07 17.92
C GLN A 147 37.69 24.36 16.42
N ALA A 148 37.24 25.58 16.13
CA ALA A 148 37.17 26.24 14.85
C ALA A 148 38.55 26.50 14.25
N ILE A 149 38.59 26.53 12.92
CA ILE A 149 39.55 27.33 12.16
C ILE A 149 38.80 27.95 10.99
N SER A 150 38.87 29.28 10.99
CA SER A 150 38.53 30.22 9.94
C SER A 150 39.55 30.11 8.79
N SER A 151 39.09 30.30 7.57
CA SER A 151 39.84 31.08 6.58
C SER A 151 38.90 31.57 5.50
N GLU A 152 38.80 32.89 5.43
CA GLU A 152 38.11 33.71 4.45
C GLU A 152 38.79 33.57 3.08
N ASP A 153 38.01 33.55 2.00
CA ASP A 153 38.42 34.16 0.72
C ASP A 153 37.17 34.61 -0.04
N GLU A 154 37.03 35.92 -0.19
CA GLU A 154 35.96 36.62 -0.90
C GLU A 154 36.43 36.95 -2.32
N GLY A 155 35.66 36.59 -3.33
CA GLY A 155 35.87 37.03 -4.71
C GLY A 155 34.67 36.71 -5.61
N PRO A 156 34.04 37.69 -6.28
CA PRO A 156 32.66 37.62 -6.73
C PRO A 156 32.52 37.07 -8.15
N CYS A 157 31.48 36.28 -8.40
CA CYS A 157 31.02 35.99 -9.77
C CYS A 157 29.52 36.22 -9.87
N TYR A 158 29.21 37.47 -10.19
CA TYR A 158 28.29 37.91 -11.24
C TYR A 158 26.95 37.16 -11.34
N ILE A 159 25.90 37.84 -10.87
CA ILE A 159 24.50 37.53 -11.12
C ILE A 159 24.20 37.95 -12.55
N ASP A 160 23.98 36.98 -13.44
CA ASP A 160 23.26 37.24 -14.69
C ASP A 160 21.77 37.01 -14.49
N SER A 161 21.06 38.12 -14.62
CA SER A 161 19.62 38.28 -14.60
C SER A 161 19.01 37.71 -15.88
N GLU A 162 18.64 36.43 -15.88
CA GLU A 162 17.69 35.90 -16.86
C GLU A 162 16.95 34.67 -16.29
N THR A 163 16.18 34.89 -15.23
CA THR A 163 15.04 34.01 -14.91
C THR A 163 13.78 34.73 -15.37
N PRO A 164 13.00 34.22 -16.34
CA PRO A 164 11.77 34.86 -16.73
C PRO A 164 10.81 34.91 -15.54
N VAL A 165 10.58 36.11 -15.00
CA VAL A 165 9.69 36.39 -13.86
C VAL A 165 8.22 36.01 -14.17
N GLY A 166 7.92 35.53 -15.38
CA GLY A 166 6.58 35.08 -15.80
C GLY A 166 6.13 33.72 -15.26
N TRP A 167 7.03 32.84 -14.80
CA TRP A 167 6.66 31.46 -14.44
C TRP A 167 6.08 31.30 -13.00
N ILE A 168 6.55 32.13 -12.06
CA ILE A 168 6.03 32.13 -10.68
C ILE A 168 4.59 32.65 -10.66
N LYS A 169 4.26 33.55 -11.60
CA LYS A 169 2.90 34.09 -11.78
C LYS A 169 1.96 33.06 -12.40
N THR A 170 2.43 32.25 -13.36
CA THR A 170 1.61 31.21 -14.01
C THR A 170 1.30 30.03 -13.09
N LEU A 171 2.20 29.65 -12.17
CA LEU A 171 1.90 28.68 -11.12
C LEU A 171 0.89 29.20 -10.09
N SER A 172 0.97 30.49 -9.75
CA SER A 172 0.01 31.14 -8.85
C SER A 172 -1.38 31.28 -9.50
N GLU A 173 -1.44 31.58 -10.80
CA GLU A 173 -2.69 31.68 -11.58
C GLU A 173 -3.30 30.32 -11.95
N GLN A 174 -2.50 29.25 -12.05
CA GLN A 174 -3.04 27.89 -12.20
C GLN A 174 -3.71 27.38 -10.90
N SER A 175 -3.29 27.89 -9.73
CA SER A 175 -3.96 27.59 -8.45
C SER A 175 -5.34 28.24 -8.33
N SER A 176 -5.64 29.31 -9.08
CA SER A 176 -6.95 30.00 -8.99
C SER A 176 -8.01 29.40 -9.91
N LYS A 177 -7.63 28.59 -10.92
CA LYS A 177 -8.56 27.93 -11.86
C LYS A 177 -8.82 26.44 -11.59
N GLY A 178 -8.27 25.87 -10.51
CA GLY A 178 -8.73 24.60 -9.95
C GLY A 178 -8.51 23.33 -10.79
N ILE A 179 -7.66 23.36 -11.82
CA ILE A 179 -7.34 22.17 -12.62
C ILE A 179 -5.86 21.84 -12.44
N ILE A 180 -5.58 20.94 -11.49
CA ILE A 180 -4.36 20.12 -11.49
C ILE A 180 -4.81 18.69 -11.22
N THR A 181 -4.94 17.90 -12.29
CA THR A 181 -5.24 16.47 -12.23
C THR A 181 -3.99 15.72 -11.78
N ASN A 182 -4.14 14.95 -10.70
CA ASN A 182 -3.06 14.15 -10.09
C ASN A 182 -3.04 12.74 -10.69
N SER A 183 -2.56 12.58 -11.92
CA SER A 183 -2.32 11.25 -12.49
C SER A 183 -1.00 11.18 -13.27
N ARG A 184 -0.16 10.22 -12.90
CA ARG A 184 1.14 9.92 -13.53
C ARG A 184 1.03 9.52 -15.01
N LYS A 185 -0.18 9.35 -15.54
CA LYS A 185 -0.46 8.96 -16.94
C LYS A 185 -0.64 10.14 -17.90
N ASP A 186 -0.98 11.33 -17.41
CA ASP A 186 -1.36 12.45 -18.30
C ASP A 186 -0.15 13.28 -18.75
N LEU A 187 1.00 13.14 -18.07
CA LEU A 187 2.26 13.81 -18.44
C LEU A 187 3.01 13.15 -19.63
N ILE A 188 2.48 12.06 -20.19
CA ILE A 188 3.12 11.33 -21.30
C ILE A 188 2.47 11.68 -22.65
N ILE A 189 1.30 12.35 -22.66
CA ILE A 189 0.53 12.59 -23.89
C ILE A 189 0.94 13.91 -24.58
N ASP A 190 1.43 14.91 -23.84
CA ASP A 190 1.72 16.25 -24.40
C ASP A 190 3.13 16.42 -25.01
N ILE A 191 3.88 15.32 -25.24
CA ILE A 191 5.23 15.37 -25.83
C ILE A 191 5.24 14.94 -27.31
N ASN A 192 4.13 14.40 -27.84
CA ASN A 192 4.12 13.87 -29.21
C ASN A 192 3.67 14.87 -30.30
N ASP A 193 3.25 16.09 -29.94
CA ASP A 193 2.80 17.11 -30.91
C ASP A 193 3.65 18.38 -30.81
N THR A 194 4.94 18.28 -31.11
CA THR A 194 5.76 19.45 -31.46
C THR A 194 6.84 19.03 -32.45
N GLU A 195 6.45 18.85 -33.72
CA GLU A 195 7.41 18.85 -34.83
C GLU A 195 7.88 20.31 -35.05
N ILE A 196 9.15 20.57 -34.75
CA ILE A 196 9.89 21.73 -35.24
C ILE A 196 10.77 21.21 -36.38
N VAL A 197 10.45 21.62 -37.60
CA VAL A 197 11.38 21.61 -38.74
C VAL A 197 11.48 23.05 -39.22
N MET A 198 12.69 23.61 -39.19
CA MET A 198 12.99 24.95 -39.70
C MET A 198 13.57 24.89 -41.12
N SER A 199 13.07 25.83 -41.95
CA SER A 199 13.66 26.52 -43.12
C SER A 199 14.19 25.73 -44.32
N ASP A 200 13.62 26.03 -45.49
CA ASP A 200 14.39 26.67 -46.58
C ASP A 200 13.50 27.48 -47.55
N SER A 201 14.15 28.28 -48.40
CA SER A 201 13.77 29.62 -48.87
C SER A 201 12.98 29.72 -50.20
N GLU A 202 12.24 30.84 -50.33
CA GLU A 202 11.83 31.65 -51.51
C GLU A 202 11.21 31.03 -52.80
N VAL A 203 10.01 31.54 -53.19
CA VAL A 203 9.65 32.28 -54.44
C VAL A 203 8.11 32.24 -54.66
N GLU A 204 7.59 33.31 -55.27
CA GLU A 204 6.21 33.83 -55.29
C GLU A 204 5.12 33.13 -56.14
N GLU A 205 3.90 33.61 -55.87
CA GLU A 205 2.72 33.85 -56.74
C GLU A 205 1.56 32.82 -56.96
N GLU A 206 0.37 33.37 -56.65
CA GLU A 206 -0.99 33.21 -57.20
C GLU A 206 -1.74 31.85 -57.32
N GLY A 207 -2.92 31.80 -56.69
CA GLY A 207 -4.20 31.66 -57.42
C GLY A 207 -4.82 30.26 -57.66
N LYS A 208 -6.03 30.08 -57.09
CA LYS A 208 -7.21 29.31 -57.56
C LYS A 208 -7.36 27.78 -57.34
N GLU A 209 -8.47 27.48 -56.66
CA GLU A 209 -9.55 26.52 -56.96
C GLU A 209 -9.28 25.05 -57.42
N VAL A 210 -9.83 24.14 -56.60
CA VAL A 210 -10.81 23.08 -56.98
C VAL A 210 -10.30 21.71 -57.48
N GLN A 211 -10.95 20.68 -56.87
CA GLN A 211 -11.24 19.32 -57.33
C GLN A 211 -10.25 18.16 -57.14
N LYS A 212 -10.71 17.25 -56.26
CA LYS A 212 -10.64 15.77 -56.35
C LYS A 212 -10.19 15.21 -57.71
N LYS A 213 -9.17 14.34 -57.69
CA LYS A 213 -9.17 13.10 -58.48
C LYS A 213 -8.24 12.04 -57.89
N GLU A 214 -8.78 10.83 -57.82
CA GLU A 214 -8.11 9.57 -57.53
C GLU A 214 -6.91 9.33 -58.45
N VAL A 215 -5.83 8.73 -57.92
CA VAL A 215 -4.96 7.86 -58.70
C VAL A 215 -4.66 6.58 -57.92
N ARG A 216 -5.14 5.48 -58.51
CA ARG A 216 -4.86 4.08 -58.21
C ARG A 216 -3.35 3.78 -58.21
N ARG A 217 -2.87 2.99 -57.25
CA ARG A 217 -1.70 2.11 -57.44
C ARG A 217 -1.99 0.68 -56.97
N LYS A 218 -1.46 -0.25 -57.77
CA LYS A 218 -1.81 -1.66 -57.91
C LYS A 218 -1.35 -2.55 -56.75
N LYS A 219 -2.16 -3.60 -56.58
CA LYS A 219 -2.14 -4.76 -55.69
C LYS A 219 -1.11 -5.85 -56.09
N LYS A 220 -0.55 -6.55 -55.10
CA LYS A 220 -0.25 -8.01 -54.99
C LYS A 220 0.69 -8.21 -53.76
N ASN A 221 0.58 -9.15 -52.82
CA ASN A 221 -0.30 -10.29 -52.47
C ASN A 221 -0.08 -10.53 -50.96
N LYS A 222 -1.08 -10.58 -50.06
CA LYS A 222 -2.03 -11.66 -49.73
C LYS A 222 -1.39 -12.97 -49.22
N VAL A 223 -1.37 -13.15 -47.89
CA VAL A 223 -1.66 -14.43 -47.20
C VAL A 223 -2.67 -14.09 -46.10
N GLU A 224 -3.72 -14.91 -46.01
CA GLU A 224 -5.00 -14.65 -45.37
C GLU A 224 -5.00 -14.89 -43.86
N GLU A 225 -5.57 -13.96 -43.08
CA GLU A 225 -6.11 -14.25 -41.76
C GLU A 225 -7.60 -13.86 -41.77
N LYS A 226 -8.48 -14.86 -41.70
CA LYS A 226 -9.93 -14.71 -41.87
C LYS A 226 -10.53 -13.93 -40.70
N LEU A 227 -10.99 -12.73 -40.98
CA LEU A 227 -12.03 -12.02 -40.22
C LEU A 227 -13.30 -12.86 -40.21
N VAL A 228 -13.80 -13.21 -39.02
CA VAL A 228 -15.11 -13.85 -38.87
C VAL A 228 -16.19 -12.78 -38.94
N GLU A 229 -17.05 -12.94 -39.95
CA GLU A 229 -18.23 -12.14 -40.24
C GLU A 229 -19.24 -12.09 -39.10
N ASN A 230 -19.87 -10.92 -38.98
CA ASN A 230 -21.06 -10.64 -38.18
C ASN A 230 -22.22 -11.57 -38.63
N LYS A 231 -22.52 -12.59 -37.83
CA LYS A 231 -23.76 -13.38 -37.96
C LYS A 231 -24.75 -12.88 -36.90
N GLY A 232 -25.99 -12.61 -37.32
CA GLY A 232 -27.09 -12.09 -36.49
C GLY A 232 -27.36 -12.90 -35.20
N PRO A 233 -28.30 -12.45 -34.35
CA PRO A 233 -28.47 -12.96 -32.99
C PRO A 233 -28.72 -14.47 -33.01
N LYS A 234 -27.71 -15.24 -32.58
CA LYS A 234 -27.81 -16.69 -32.42
C LYS A 234 -28.94 -16.98 -31.43
N LYS A 235 -29.99 -17.68 -31.87
CA LYS A 235 -31.10 -18.10 -31.01
C LYS A 235 -30.53 -18.99 -29.91
N ILE A 236 -30.50 -18.49 -28.67
CA ILE A 236 -30.01 -19.23 -27.51
C ILE A 236 -30.94 -20.41 -27.25
N HIS A 237 -30.37 -21.61 -27.15
CA HIS A 237 -31.14 -22.82 -26.87
C HIS A 237 -31.88 -22.71 -25.52
N PRO A 238 -33.16 -23.13 -25.41
CA PRO A 238 -33.93 -23.06 -24.16
C PRO A 238 -33.22 -23.70 -22.96
N ASN A 239 -32.45 -24.77 -23.18
CA ASN A 239 -31.71 -25.47 -22.12
C ASN A 239 -30.57 -24.62 -21.54
N VAL A 240 -29.90 -23.79 -22.35
CA VAL A 240 -28.85 -22.88 -21.87
C VAL A 240 -29.44 -21.79 -20.97
N LYS A 241 -30.64 -21.29 -21.31
CA LYS A 241 -31.37 -20.34 -20.46
C LYS A 241 -31.79 -20.97 -19.13
N LYS A 242 -32.24 -22.24 -19.14
CA LYS A 242 -32.55 -23.00 -17.90
C LYS A 242 -31.31 -23.16 -17.03
N MET A 243 -30.16 -23.50 -17.62
CA MET A 243 -28.87 -23.61 -16.91
C MET A 243 -28.49 -22.29 -16.25
N TRP A 244 -28.54 -21.16 -16.97
CA TRP A 244 -28.24 -19.85 -16.39
C TRP A 244 -29.18 -19.46 -15.26
N LYS A 245 -30.47 -19.78 -15.39
CA LYS A 245 -31.47 -19.55 -14.34
C LYS A 245 -31.14 -20.38 -13.09
N ALA A 246 -30.83 -21.67 -13.24
CA ALA A 246 -30.44 -22.52 -12.12
C ALA A 246 -29.14 -22.05 -11.43
N ILE A 247 -28.18 -21.53 -12.20
CA ILE A 247 -26.98 -20.92 -11.63
C ILE A 247 -27.32 -19.66 -10.83
N ALA A 248 -28.27 -18.85 -11.30
CA ALA A 248 -28.71 -17.62 -10.64
C ALA A 248 -29.64 -17.85 -9.44
N ASP A 249 -30.40 -18.95 -9.44
CA ASP A 249 -31.31 -19.31 -8.35
C ASP A 249 -30.52 -19.59 -7.06
N LYS A 250 -31.10 -19.28 -5.90
CA LYS A 250 -30.40 -19.43 -4.60
C LYS A 250 -30.35 -20.87 -4.09
N GLU A 251 -31.07 -21.78 -4.72
CA GLU A 251 -31.12 -23.18 -4.34
C GLU A 251 -29.84 -23.90 -4.81
N ASN A 252 -29.24 -24.68 -3.90
CA ASN A 252 -28.02 -25.44 -4.14
C ASN A 252 -28.32 -26.77 -4.86
N ASN A 253 -29.04 -26.71 -5.98
CA ASN A 253 -29.21 -27.89 -6.81
C ASN A 253 -27.88 -28.18 -7.50
N THR A 254 -27.41 -29.43 -7.42
CA THR A 254 -26.22 -29.90 -8.11
C THR A 254 -26.39 -29.70 -9.61
N LEU A 255 -25.47 -28.93 -10.23
CA LEU A 255 -25.50 -28.69 -11.68
C LEU A 255 -25.39 -30.03 -12.43
N GLU A 256 -24.79 -31.06 -11.82
CA GLU A 256 -24.73 -32.45 -12.32
C GLU A 256 -26.10 -32.96 -12.80
N THR A 257 -27.18 -32.80 -12.04
CA THR A 257 -28.52 -33.27 -12.44
C THR A 257 -29.08 -32.49 -13.62
N ILE A 258 -28.67 -31.24 -13.80
CA ILE A 258 -29.08 -30.38 -14.92
C ILE A 258 -28.23 -30.71 -16.16
N LEU A 259 -26.94 -30.97 -16.00
CA LEU A 259 -26.03 -31.35 -17.09
C LEU A 259 -26.32 -32.77 -17.59
N GLU A 260 -26.64 -33.71 -16.71
CA GLU A 260 -27.02 -35.09 -17.06
C GLU A 260 -28.37 -35.16 -17.80
N ALA A 261 -29.29 -34.25 -17.52
CA ALA A 261 -30.57 -34.14 -18.23
C ALA A 261 -30.45 -33.45 -19.61
N MET A 262 -29.27 -32.97 -19.98
CA MET A 262 -29.02 -32.24 -21.23
C MET A 262 -28.34 -33.17 -22.26
N GLU A 263 -29.10 -33.70 -23.21
CA GLU A 263 -28.60 -34.37 -24.41
C GLU A 263 -28.00 -33.36 -25.42
N CYS A 264 -27.13 -32.45 -24.98
CA CYS A 264 -26.47 -31.48 -25.87
C CYS A 264 -24.96 -31.45 -25.64
N ASP A 265 -24.23 -30.96 -26.64
CA ASP A 265 -22.81 -30.68 -26.54
C ASP A 265 -22.53 -29.71 -25.36
N LEU A 266 -22.06 -30.30 -24.26
CA LEU A 266 -21.93 -29.66 -22.94
C LEU A 266 -20.96 -28.49 -22.97
N GLU A 267 -19.89 -28.64 -23.76
CA GLU A 267 -18.84 -27.64 -23.92
C GLU A 267 -19.37 -26.38 -24.62
N SER A 268 -20.13 -26.56 -25.71
CA SER A 268 -20.78 -25.46 -26.43
C SER A 268 -21.81 -24.73 -25.57
N ALA A 269 -22.58 -25.46 -24.75
CA ALA A 269 -23.56 -24.88 -23.84
C ALA A 269 -22.89 -24.02 -22.74
N CYS A 270 -21.81 -24.50 -22.12
CA CYS A 270 -21.09 -23.78 -21.07
C CYS A 270 -20.41 -22.49 -21.59
N ASN A 271 -19.95 -22.51 -22.84
CA ASN A 271 -19.22 -21.41 -23.48
C ASN A 271 -20.12 -20.39 -24.19
N THR A 272 -21.43 -20.63 -24.25
CA THR A 272 -22.39 -19.68 -24.81
C THR A 272 -22.42 -18.39 -23.96
N GLN A 273 -22.25 -17.24 -24.61
CA GLN A 273 -22.33 -15.93 -23.97
C GLN A 273 -23.76 -15.40 -23.99
N ASP A 274 -24.21 -14.85 -22.86
CA ASP A 274 -25.48 -14.14 -22.77
C ASP A 274 -25.43 -12.84 -23.62
N PRO A 275 -26.36 -12.59 -24.55
CA PRO A 275 -26.38 -11.37 -25.36
C PRO A 275 -26.53 -10.08 -24.55
N SER A 276 -27.05 -10.15 -23.32
CA SER A 276 -27.19 -8.97 -22.46
C SER A 276 -25.83 -8.49 -21.94
N ASP A 277 -25.15 -9.35 -21.18
CA ASP A 277 -23.94 -8.98 -20.44
C ASP A 277 -22.63 -9.55 -21.05
N GLY A 278 -22.73 -10.45 -22.02
CA GLY A 278 -21.61 -11.24 -22.55
C GLY A 278 -21.13 -12.33 -21.58
N ASN A 279 -21.85 -12.55 -20.47
CA ASN A 279 -21.48 -13.49 -19.42
C ASN A 279 -21.72 -14.94 -19.87
N THR A 280 -20.69 -15.79 -19.73
CA THR A 280 -20.82 -17.25 -19.89
C THR A 280 -21.43 -17.90 -18.64
N ALA A 281 -21.73 -19.20 -18.70
CA ALA A 281 -22.17 -19.96 -17.53
C ALA A 281 -21.15 -19.85 -16.37
N LEU A 282 -19.86 -19.87 -16.70
CA LEU A 282 -18.76 -19.75 -15.75
C LEU A 282 -18.71 -18.37 -15.08
N HIS A 283 -18.99 -17.28 -15.82
CA HIS A 283 -19.13 -15.93 -15.23
C HIS A 283 -20.29 -15.88 -14.24
N LYS A 284 -21.46 -16.39 -14.63
CA LYS A 284 -22.66 -16.36 -13.78
C LYS A 284 -22.44 -17.15 -12.49
N ALA A 285 -21.80 -18.33 -12.55
CA ALA A 285 -21.46 -19.12 -11.37
C ALA A 285 -20.44 -18.40 -10.45
N ALA A 286 -19.46 -17.72 -11.07
CA ALA A 286 -18.43 -17.00 -10.34
C ALA A 286 -18.93 -15.73 -9.64
N ILE A 287 -19.92 -15.05 -10.22
CA ILE A 287 -20.61 -13.88 -9.64
C ILE A 287 -21.59 -14.32 -8.57
N ALA A 288 -22.27 -15.47 -8.74
CA ALA A 288 -23.24 -16.02 -7.79
C ALA A 288 -22.62 -16.65 -6.53
N ALA A 289 -21.29 -16.58 -6.35
CA ALA A 289 -20.57 -17.15 -5.21
C ALA A 289 -20.68 -18.69 -5.08
N LYS A 290 -20.79 -19.43 -6.19
CA LYS A 290 -20.97 -20.88 -6.17
C LYS A 290 -19.70 -21.63 -6.61
N PRO A 291 -18.76 -21.94 -5.70
CA PRO A 291 -17.48 -22.56 -6.04
C PRO A 291 -17.63 -23.96 -6.65
N ASP A 292 -18.59 -24.76 -6.18
CA ASP A 292 -18.79 -26.15 -6.65
C ASP A 292 -19.27 -26.18 -8.11
N MET A 293 -20.20 -25.28 -8.46
CA MET A 293 -20.66 -25.12 -9.85
C MET A 293 -19.53 -24.62 -10.77
N VAL A 294 -18.63 -23.77 -10.26
CA VAL A 294 -17.45 -23.36 -11.02
C VAL A 294 -16.56 -24.56 -11.34
N THR A 295 -16.31 -25.44 -10.38
CA THR A 295 -15.54 -26.68 -10.64
C THR A 295 -16.25 -27.62 -11.60
N GLN A 296 -17.57 -27.78 -11.47
CA GLN A 296 -18.36 -28.63 -12.38
C GLN A 296 -18.36 -28.09 -13.82
N ILE A 297 -18.53 -26.78 -14.02
CA ILE A 297 -18.50 -26.14 -15.35
C ILE A 297 -17.09 -26.24 -15.98
N LEU A 298 -16.03 -26.07 -15.20
CA LEU A 298 -14.65 -26.27 -15.67
C LEU A 298 -14.35 -27.73 -16.00
N SER A 299 -14.93 -28.69 -15.27
CA SER A 299 -14.87 -30.10 -15.62
C SER A 299 -15.57 -30.37 -16.96
N ALA A 300 -16.74 -29.75 -17.16
CA ALA A 300 -17.60 -29.87 -18.33
C ALA A 300 -17.11 -29.15 -19.61
N GLY A 301 -15.97 -28.45 -19.59
CA GLY A 301 -15.41 -27.80 -20.78
C GLY A 301 -15.63 -26.28 -20.85
N GLY A 302 -16.13 -25.64 -19.79
CA GLY A 302 -16.25 -24.18 -19.74
C GLY A 302 -14.88 -23.48 -19.77
N ASP A 303 -14.62 -22.65 -20.78
CA ASP A 303 -13.35 -21.96 -20.98
C ASP A 303 -13.24 -20.73 -20.04
N PRO A 304 -12.24 -20.70 -19.12
CA PRO A 304 -11.99 -19.57 -18.25
C PRO A 304 -11.35 -18.37 -18.97
N CYS A 305 -10.99 -18.47 -20.25
CA CYS A 305 -10.35 -17.39 -21.01
C CYS A 305 -11.34 -16.44 -21.68
N ILE A 306 -12.61 -16.86 -21.84
CA ILE A 306 -13.65 -16.05 -22.49
C ILE A 306 -13.88 -14.78 -21.67
N LYS A 307 -13.96 -13.63 -22.35
CA LYS A 307 -14.22 -12.34 -21.71
C LYS A 307 -15.65 -11.88 -21.97
N ASN A 308 -16.30 -11.32 -20.95
CA ASN A 308 -17.61 -10.71 -21.09
C ASN A 308 -17.56 -9.34 -21.81
N ASN A 309 -18.71 -8.65 -21.93
CA ASN A 309 -18.77 -7.33 -22.58
C ASN A 309 -17.95 -6.26 -21.85
N GLN A 310 -17.57 -6.50 -20.59
CA GLN A 310 -16.68 -5.64 -19.79
C GLN A 310 -15.20 -6.03 -19.89
N LEU A 311 -14.86 -6.94 -20.81
CA LEU A 311 -13.51 -7.47 -21.02
C LEU A 311 -12.92 -8.22 -19.81
N GLN A 312 -13.78 -8.70 -18.91
CA GLN A 312 -13.38 -9.46 -17.72
C GLN A 312 -13.46 -10.95 -18.00
N THR A 313 -12.49 -11.72 -17.49
CA THR A 313 -12.59 -13.19 -17.42
C THR A 313 -13.49 -13.61 -16.26
N PRO A 314 -13.97 -14.86 -16.19
CA PRO A 314 -14.78 -15.35 -15.07
C PRO A 314 -14.08 -15.17 -13.72
N TYR A 315 -12.75 -15.31 -13.68
CA TYR A 315 -11.95 -15.07 -12.49
C TYR A 315 -11.96 -13.59 -12.07
N ALA A 316 -11.76 -12.67 -13.04
CA ALA A 316 -11.74 -11.24 -12.79
C ALA A 316 -13.13 -10.68 -12.40
N ALA A 317 -14.19 -11.26 -12.96
CA ALA A 317 -15.57 -10.92 -12.63
C ALA A 317 -16.02 -11.43 -11.25
N SER A 318 -15.29 -12.37 -10.64
CA SER A 318 -15.63 -12.94 -9.33
C SER A 318 -15.21 -12.03 -8.17
N PRO A 319 -16.14 -11.51 -7.35
CA PRO A 319 -15.78 -10.75 -6.15
C PRO A 319 -15.46 -11.66 -4.95
N HIS A 320 -15.89 -12.93 -4.99
CA HIS A 320 -15.84 -13.86 -3.86
C HIS A 320 -14.50 -14.59 -3.75
N HIS A 321 -13.95 -14.63 -2.53
CA HIS A 321 -12.65 -15.25 -2.27
C HIS A 321 -12.66 -16.76 -2.46
N GLU A 322 -13.72 -17.45 -2.02
CA GLU A 322 -13.84 -18.91 -2.11
C GLU A 322 -13.96 -19.38 -3.56
N THR A 323 -14.74 -18.68 -4.38
CA THR A 323 -14.85 -18.96 -5.81
C THR A 323 -13.52 -18.75 -6.54
N ARG A 324 -12.76 -17.70 -6.22
CA ARG A 324 -11.40 -17.51 -6.75
C ARG A 324 -10.43 -18.61 -6.32
N ILE A 325 -10.59 -19.17 -5.12
CA ILE A 325 -9.83 -20.35 -4.69
C ILE A 325 -10.21 -21.57 -5.53
N ALA A 326 -11.50 -21.78 -5.83
CA ALA A 326 -11.96 -22.91 -6.64
C ALA A 326 -11.28 -22.96 -8.02
N PHE A 327 -11.13 -21.82 -8.70
CA PHE A 327 -10.37 -21.72 -9.95
C PHE A 327 -8.90 -22.17 -9.80
N ARG A 328 -8.26 -21.81 -8.68
CA ARG A 328 -6.85 -22.13 -8.41
C ARG A 328 -6.66 -23.58 -7.96
N LEU A 329 -7.64 -24.15 -7.25
CA LEU A 329 -7.69 -25.58 -6.92
C LEU A 329 -7.88 -26.40 -8.18
N PHE A 330 -8.78 -25.98 -9.07
CA PHE A 330 -9.01 -26.65 -10.35
C PHE A 330 -7.75 -26.61 -11.24
N GLN A 331 -7.06 -25.46 -11.29
CA GLN A 331 -5.77 -25.34 -11.98
C GLN A 331 -4.71 -26.30 -11.40
N ALA A 332 -4.68 -26.49 -10.08
CA ALA A 332 -3.75 -27.42 -9.43
C ALA A 332 -4.01 -28.88 -9.84
N GLN A 333 -5.28 -29.23 -10.03
CA GLN A 333 -5.70 -30.57 -10.46
C GLN A 333 -5.52 -30.79 -11.97
N ASN A 334 -5.65 -29.73 -12.78
CA ASN A 334 -5.65 -29.83 -14.25
C ASN A 334 -4.71 -28.78 -14.90
N PRO A 335 -3.37 -28.86 -14.75
CA PRO A 335 -2.46 -27.79 -15.16
C PRO A 335 -2.44 -27.49 -16.66
N GLU A 336 -2.77 -28.47 -17.50
CA GLU A 336 -2.67 -28.38 -18.97
C GLU A 336 -4.02 -28.18 -19.67
N LYS A 337 -5.15 -28.22 -18.95
CA LYS A 337 -6.48 -28.24 -19.56
C LYS A 337 -6.86 -26.90 -20.22
N TYR A 338 -6.40 -25.77 -19.65
CA TYR A 338 -6.72 -24.44 -20.13
C TYR A 338 -5.49 -23.55 -20.19
N ASN A 339 -5.55 -22.46 -20.97
CA ASN A 339 -4.51 -21.44 -20.96
C ASN A 339 -4.68 -20.50 -19.75
N TYR A 340 -4.20 -20.94 -18.60
CA TYR A 340 -4.32 -20.19 -17.33
C TYR A 340 -3.66 -18.80 -17.34
N SER A 341 -2.66 -18.59 -18.21
CA SER A 341 -2.04 -17.29 -18.40
C SER A 341 -3.00 -16.29 -19.04
N LYS A 342 -3.83 -16.73 -19.98
CA LYS A 342 -4.85 -15.88 -20.65
C LYS A 342 -6.08 -15.64 -19.76
N SER A 343 -6.45 -16.59 -18.91
CA SER A 343 -7.61 -16.47 -18.00
C SER A 343 -7.38 -15.56 -16.78
N GLN A 344 -6.15 -15.07 -16.57
CA GLN A 344 -5.74 -14.22 -15.44
C GLN A 344 -5.89 -14.90 -14.07
N ILE A 345 -5.93 -16.24 -14.04
CA ILE A 345 -5.94 -17.01 -12.79
C ILE A 345 -4.51 -17.04 -12.23
N PRO A 346 -4.24 -16.47 -11.04
CA PRO A 346 -2.95 -16.57 -10.38
C PRO A 346 -2.64 -18.03 -10.05
N GLY A 347 -1.35 -18.38 -9.99
CA GLY A 347 -0.88 -19.77 -9.92
C GLY A 347 -1.60 -20.69 -8.91
N PRO A 348 -1.48 -22.01 -9.11
CA PRO A 348 -2.30 -23.01 -8.45
C PRO A 348 -2.17 -22.93 -6.92
N ILE A 349 -3.23 -23.33 -6.22
CA ILE A 349 -3.22 -23.57 -4.77
C ILE A 349 -3.69 -24.99 -4.53
N THR A 350 -3.02 -25.72 -3.64
CA THR A 350 -3.48 -27.07 -3.26
C THR A 350 -4.42 -27.01 -2.06
N THR A 351 -5.25 -28.05 -1.90
CA THR A 351 -6.11 -28.21 -0.71
C THR A 351 -5.28 -28.22 0.57
N GLU A 352 -4.15 -28.93 0.55
CA GLU A 352 -3.19 -29.00 1.65
C GLU A 352 -2.62 -27.62 2.03
N GLN A 353 -2.24 -26.79 1.05
CA GLN A 353 -1.74 -25.43 1.32
C GLN A 353 -2.78 -24.54 1.99
N LEU A 354 -4.06 -24.68 1.59
CA LEU A 354 -5.16 -23.92 2.19
C LEU A 354 -5.42 -24.35 3.64
N GLU A 355 -5.36 -25.66 3.92
CA GLU A 355 -5.49 -26.21 5.27
C GLU A 355 -4.33 -25.79 6.18
N GLN A 356 -3.10 -25.88 5.69
CA GLN A 356 -1.92 -25.41 6.42
C GLN A 356 -2.01 -23.91 6.75
N GLU A 357 -2.51 -23.07 5.84
CA GLU A 357 -2.70 -21.64 6.10
C GLU A 357 -3.79 -21.40 7.16
N LYS A 358 -4.92 -22.12 7.08
CA LYS A 358 -6.00 -22.07 8.08
C LYS A 358 -5.49 -22.51 9.44
N GLU A 359 -4.72 -23.59 9.50
CA GLU A 359 -4.14 -24.08 10.74
C GLU A 359 -3.12 -23.10 11.32
N LYS A 360 -2.20 -22.56 10.51
CA LYS A 360 -1.25 -21.52 10.95
C LYS A 360 -1.97 -20.30 11.52
N LYS A 361 -3.05 -19.84 10.87
CA LYS A 361 -3.89 -18.74 11.37
C LYS A 361 -4.59 -19.10 12.68
N ALA A 362 -5.10 -20.33 12.81
CA ALA A 362 -5.73 -20.82 14.03
C ALA A 362 -4.72 -20.94 15.19
N GLN A 363 -3.53 -21.50 14.94
CA GLN A 363 -2.42 -21.59 15.89
C GLN A 363 -1.95 -20.20 16.35
N GLN A 364 -1.79 -19.24 15.42
CA GLN A 364 -1.46 -17.86 15.78
C GLN A 364 -2.54 -17.20 16.66
N LYS A 365 -3.81 -17.43 16.36
CA LYS A 365 -4.93 -16.92 17.16
C LYS A 365 -4.98 -17.57 18.55
N ARG A 366 -4.73 -18.88 18.66
CA ARG A 366 -4.61 -19.61 19.93
C ARG A 366 -3.44 -19.08 20.76
N ALA A 367 -2.25 -18.94 20.18
CA ALA A 367 -1.08 -18.39 20.83
C ALA A 367 -1.27 -16.94 21.30
N LYS A 368 -1.94 -16.10 20.49
CA LYS A 368 -2.28 -14.72 20.90
C LYS A 368 -3.20 -14.71 22.12
N ARG A 369 -4.27 -15.52 22.11
CA ARG A 369 -5.21 -15.64 23.23
C ARG A 369 -4.53 -16.16 24.49
N GLN A 370 -3.62 -17.13 24.36
CA GLN A 370 -2.86 -17.66 25.48
C GLN A 370 -1.95 -16.60 26.10
N ARG A 371 -1.17 -15.87 25.29
CA ARG A 371 -0.32 -14.77 25.77
C ARG A 371 -1.11 -13.65 26.45
N GLU A 372 -2.33 -13.37 25.97
CA GLU A 372 -3.21 -12.38 26.58
C GLU A 372 -3.75 -12.86 27.94
N LYS A 373 -4.18 -14.14 28.04
CA LYS A 373 -4.56 -14.76 29.31
C LYS A 373 -3.41 -14.76 30.32
N GLU A 374 -2.21 -15.16 29.91
CA GLU A 374 -1.01 -15.17 30.75
C GLU A 374 -0.67 -13.76 31.26
N ARG A 375 -0.74 -12.74 30.38
CA ARG A 375 -0.54 -11.33 30.79
C ARG A 375 -1.60 -10.86 31.79
N GLN A 376 -2.85 -11.30 31.63
CA GLN A 376 -3.92 -10.93 32.55
C GLN A 376 -3.73 -11.59 33.93
N ILE A 377 -3.35 -12.87 33.94
CA ILE A 377 -3.02 -13.59 35.18
C ILE A 377 -1.81 -12.94 35.88
N ASP A 378 -0.76 -12.58 35.14
CA ASP A 378 0.41 -11.91 35.71
C ASP A 378 0.07 -10.53 36.30
N LYS A 379 -0.81 -9.76 35.65
CA LYS A 379 -1.33 -8.51 36.21
C LYS A 379 -2.12 -8.72 37.49
N LEU A 380 -2.99 -9.74 37.55
CA LEU A 380 -3.75 -10.06 38.76
C LEU A 380 -2.81 -10.44 39.91
N LYS A 381 -1.78 -11.26 39.63
CA LYS A 381 -0.75 -11.60 40.61
C LYS A 381 0.07 -10.38 41.05
N ALA A 382 0.47 -9.51 40.12
CA ALA A 382 1.19 -8.28 40.44
C ALA A 382 0.36 -7.38 41.36
N ASN A 383 -0.92 -7.19 41.05
CA ASN A 383 -1.85 -6.40 41.86
C ASN A 383 -2.04 -7.02 43.25
N ALA A 384 -2.27 -8.34 43.33
CA ALA A 384 -2.39 -9.06 44.59
C ALA A 384 -1.11 -8.91 45.45
N PHE A 385 0.06 -9.06 44.83
CA PHE A 385 1.35 -8.87 45.51
C PHE A 385 1.53 -7.43 46.02
N THR A 386 1.13 -6.42 45.25
CA THR A 386 1.23 -5.02 45.72
C THR A 386 0.33 -4.71 46.90
N GLN A 387 -0.80 -5.42 47.06
CA GLN A 387 -1.74 -5.24 48.16
C GLN A 387 -1.30 -5.90 49.48
N LEU A 388 -0.31 -6.80 49.44
CA LEU A 388 0.27 -7.39 50.65
C LEU A 388 1.01 -6.34 51.50
N THR A 389 1.07 -6.57 52.82
CA THR A 389 1.93 -5.80 53.71
C THR A 389 3.40 -6.11 53.45
N ASP A 390 4.32 -5.24 53.89
CA ASP A 390 5.75 -5.43 53.61
C ASP A 390 6.33 -6.69 54.26
N ALA A 391 5.86 -7.04 55.44
CA ALA A 391 6.26 -8.28 56.11
C ALA A 391 5.81 -9.52 55.33
N GLU A 392 4.62 -9.47 54.73
CA GLU A 392 4.09 -10.55 53.88
C GLU A 392 4.81 -10.60 52.53
N LYS A 393 5.12 -9.44 51.92
CA LYS A 393 5.91 -9.36 50.68
C LYS A 393 7.30 -9.99 50.85
N ARG A 394 7.97 -9.73 51.99
CA ARG A 394 9.29 -10.31 52.32
C ARG A 394 9.24 -11.83 52.54
N LYS A 395 8.10 -12.36 52.97
CA LYS A 395 7.88 -13.80 53.20
C LYS A 395 7.25 -14.52 52.01
N SER A 396 6.84 -13.78 50.97
CA SER A 396 6.19 -14.34 49.79
C SER A 396 7.15 -15.24 49.01
N PRO A 397 6.73 -16.46 48.61
CA PRO A 397 7.54 -17.33 47.76
C PRO A 397 7.56 -16.87 46.28
N GLU A 398 6.75 -15.88 45.90
CA GLU A 398 6.74 -15.35 44.54
C GLU A 398 7.82 -14.27 44.36
N ASP A 399 8.82 -14.56 43.51
CA ASP A 399 9.89 -13.63 43.12
C ASP A 399 9.35 -12.50 42.22
N ARG A 400 8.81 -11.45 42.86
CA ARG A 400 8.23 -10.25 42.22
C ARG A 400 8.89 -8.97 42.71
N CYS A 401 8.77 -7.90 41.94
CA CYS A 401 9.26 -6.58 42.32
C CYS A 401 8.54 -6.09 43.58
N PHE A 402 9.31 -5.74 44.61
CA PHE A 402 8.79 -5.31 45.91
C PHE A 402 7.86 -4.09 45.80
N LEU A 403 8.16 -3.14 44.90
CA LEU A 403 7.37 -1.93 44.75
C LEU A 403 6.16 -2.08 43.82
N CYS A 404 6.33 -2.66 42.62
CA CYS A 404 5.29 -2.67 41.59
C CYS A 404 4.69 -4.05 41.28
N GLY A 405 5.12 -5.11 41.97
CA GLY A 405 4.60 -6.47 41.81
C GLY A 405 4.88 -7.14 40.45
N SER A 406 5.56 -6.45 39.53
CA SER A 406 5.92 -7.00 38.21
C SER A 406 6.94 -8.14 38.33
N GLN A 407 6.95 -9.05 37.35
CA GLN A 407 7.97 -10.09 37.24
C GLN A 407 9.40 -9.50 37.27
N LEU A 408 10.29 -10.14 38.03
CA LEU A 408 11.69 -9.74 38.10
C LEU A 408 12.46 -10.13 36.83
N PRO A 409 13.43 -9.30 36.38
CA PRO A 409 14.38 -9.71 35.35
C PRO A 409 15.31 -10.82 35.86
N LYS A 410 16.07 -11.44 34.96
CA LYS A 410 17.01 -12.53 35.30
C LYS A 410 18.02 -12.14 36.39
N VAL A 411 18.42 -10.88 36.42
CA VAL A 411 19.27 -10.29 37.47
C VAL A 411 18.50 -9.10 38.06
N PRO A 412 17.83 -9.25 39.21
CA PRO A 412 17.10 -8.17 39.86
C PRO A 412 18.05 -7.18 40.54
N PHE A 413 17.55 -5.98 40.81
CA PHE A 413 18.24 -5.04 41.68
C PHE A 413 17.85 -5.32 43.13
N GLU A 414 18.79 -5.26 44.07
CA GLU A 414 18.58 -5.61 45.46
C GLU A 414 18.94 -4.45 46.40
N TYR A 415 18.13 -4.23 47.43
CA TYR A 415 18.37 -3.26 48.50
C TYR A 415 17.49 -3.56 49.71
N ASP A 416 18.06 -3.58 50.91
CA ASP A 416 17.35 -3.90 52.18
C ASP A 416 16.56 -5.22 52.08
N ASP A 417 17.20 -6.28 51.60
CA ASP A 417 16.63 -7.61 51.33
C ASP A 417 15.38 -7.63 50.43
N CYS A 418 15.14 -6.54 49.69
CA CYS A 418 14.04 -6.39 48.74
C CYS A 418 14.55 -6.40 47.30
N LYS A 419 13.84 -7.10 46.40
CA LYS A 419 14.17 -7.20 44.97
C LYS A 419 13.32 -6.25 44.12
N PHE A 420 13.94 -5.61 43.12
CA PHE A 420 13.31 -4.63 42.24
C PHE A 420 13.53 -4.95 40.76
N CYS A 421 12.51 -4.70 39.94
CA CYS A 421 12.56 -5.00 38.51
C CYS A 421 13.39 -4.01 37.69
N LYS A 422 13.49 -2.74 38.13
CA LYS A 422 14.19 -1.65 37.43
C LYS A 422 14.72 -0.63 38.44
N ILE A 423 15.76 0.13 38.04
CA ILE A 423 16.36 1.22 38.82
C ILE A 423 15.32 2.22 39.36
N PRO A 424 14.30 2.67 38.60
CA PRO A 424 13.28 3.57 39.14
C PRO A 424 12.52 2.99 40.35
N CYS A 425 12.18 1.70 40.33
CA CYS A 425 11.51 1.06 41.47
C CYS A 425 12.43 1.00 42.70
N LEU A 426 13.71 0.73 42.49
CA LEU A 426 14.71 0.78 43.55
C LEU A 426 14.82 2.21 44.13
N HIS A 427 14.99 3.22 43.29
CA HIS A 427 15.11 4.61 43.71
C HIS A 427 13.87 5.11 44.47
N SER A 428 12.67 4.81 43.96
CA SER A 428 11.43 5.15 44.65
C SER A 428 11.35 4.49 46.03
N HIS A 429 11.73 3.22 46.17
CA HIS A 429 11.77 2.57 47.48
C HIS A 429 12.78 3.22 48.43
N ARG A 430 14.00 3.52 47.95
CA ARG A 430 15.04 4.21 48.75
C ARG A 430 14.61 5.59 49.22
N ASN A 431 13.87 6.33 48.40
CA ASN A 431 13.37 7.66 48.76
C ASN A 431 12.27 7.60 49.82
N ILE A 432 11.42 6.57 49.78
CA ILE A 432 10.38 6.35 50.79
C ILE A 432 11.00 5.80 52.09
N ARG A 433 12.08 5.02 51.99
CA ARG A 433 12.74 4.34 53.12
C ARG A 433 14.26 4.48 53.06
N PRO A 434 14.79 5.67 53.37
CA PRO A 434 16.22 5.85 53.53
C PRO A 434 16.68 5.12 54.80
N LEU A 435 17.66 4.22 54.66
CA LEU A 435 18.21 3.45 55.79
C LEU A 435 18.92 4.33 56.83
N ASN A 436 19.32 5.55 56.45
CA ASN A 436 20.14 6.45 57.26
C ASN A 436 19.41 7.77 57.56
N LYS A 437 18.27 7.72 58.25
CA LYS A 437 17.77 8.85 59.03
C LYS A 437 17.71 8.45 60.50
N SER A 438 18.89 8.19 61.06
CA SER A 438 19.11 8.36 62.49
C SER A 438 18.81 9.81 62.85
N VAL A 439 18.00 9.95 63.89
CA VAL A 439 17.65 11.16 64.63
C VAL A 439 18.86 12.08 64.78
N GLU A 440 18.73 13.32 64.34
CA GLU A 440 19.41 14.49 64.93
C GLU A 440 18.39 15.61 65.09
#